data_AF-A0A9D9XXJ4-F1
#
_entry.id   AF-A0A9D9XXJ4-F1
#
_cell.length_a   1.000
_cell.length_b   1.000
_cell.length_c   1.000
_cell.angle_alpha   90.00
_cell.angle_beta   90.00
_cell.angle_gamma   90.00
#
_symmetry.space_group_name_H-M   'P 1'
#
loop_
_entity.id
_entity.type
_entity.pdbx_description
1 polymer ?
#
loop_
_entity_poly.entity_id
_entity_poly.type
_entity_poly.pdbx_seq_one_letter_code
_entity_poly.pdbx_strand_id
1 'polypeptide(L)'
;MTELYRWLTEHWILLILYILGTYLLVSILVYFLQDMILFRPEKLSKEFQFDYENLKFQEYLIDVKPGVTLSGMRFKAENPIGVVFYLKGNSRSIKGWGKFAIDFVRYNYDVIMIDYRGFGKSTGIRSQEEIKKDLQLVYDKIKEKVEEKYIVLYGRSMGSGFATKLASANNPGMLILDAPYYSMSKTTGRYMPFMPMSILLKFPIPTYKWIKYVKCPIHIIHGTSDTLIPFSSSIKLSKINSSLTRLYPVISGGHNNLHNFESYHEILSQIFTIKKLEFDKEKSSLAFIRKGERKRR
;
A
#
# COMPACT_ATOMS: atom_id res chain seq x y z
N MET A 1 -37.42 -44.31 13.58
CA MET A 1 -36.05 -43.74 13.54
C MET A 1 -35.46 -44.09 12.19
N THR A 2 -35.11 -43.10 11.36
CA THR A 2 -34.55 -43.34 10.03
C THR A 2 -33.17 -44.00 10.14
N GLU A 3 -32.79 -44.85 9.17
CA GLU A 3 -31.47 -45.51 9.15
C GLU A 3 -30.32 -44.50 9.24
N LEU A 4 -30.48 -43.34 8.59
CA LEU A 4 -29.54 -42.22 8.67
C LEU A 4 -29.35 -41.72 10.12
N TYR A 5 -30.42 -41.63 10.90
CA TYR A 5 -30.32 -41.17 12.29
C TYR A 5 -29.52 -42.15 13.14
N ARG A 6 -29.78 -43.47 13.00
CA ARG A 6 -29.00 -44.50 13.70
C ARG A 6 -27.53 -44.45 13.32
N TRP A 7 -27.24 -44.36 12.02
CA TRP A 7 -25.87 -44.25 11.53
C TRP A 7 -25.15 -43.02 12.09
N LEU A 8 -25.79 -41.84 12.07
CA LEU A 8 -25.24 -40.61 12.65
C LEU A 8 -24.97 -40.75 14.15
N THR A 9 -25.86 -41.38 14.91
CA THR A 9 -25.67 -41.61 16.35
C THR A 9 -24.58 -42.62 16.68
N GLU A 10 -24.26 -43.52 15.76
CA GLU A 10 -23.17 -44.50 15.93
C GLU A 10 -21.81 -43.93 15.49
N HIS A 11 -21.80 -42.99 14.53
CA HIS A 11 -20.57 -42.52 13.87
C HIS A 11 -20.25 -41.04 14.11
N TRP A 12 -20.97 -40.34 14.99
CA TRP A 12 -20.77 -38.89 15.23
C TRP A 12 -19.34 -38.52 15.64
N ILE A 13 -18.64 -39.37 16.40
CA ILE A 13 -17.23 -39.14 16.78
C ILE A 13 -16.34 -39.16 15.54
N LEU A 14 -16.50 -40.15 14.67
CA LEU A 14 -15.74 -40.25 13.42
C LEU A 14 -16.01 -39.03 12.53
N LEU A 15 -17.27 -38.61 12.41
CA LEU A 15 -17.64 -37.40 11.66
C LEU A 15 -16.96 -36.14 12.21
N ILE A 16 -16.92 -35.97 13.54
CA ILE A 16 -16.18 -34.87 14.18
C ILE A 16 -14.69 -34.95 13.86
N LEU A 17 -14.08 -36.13 13.97
CA LEU A 17 -12.66 -36.32 13.67
C LEU A 17 -12.35 -36.02 12.19
N TYR A 18 -13.22 -36.41 11.27
CA TYR A 18 -13.08 -36.06 9.86
C TYR A 18 -13.16 -34.55 9.64
N ILE A 19 -14.15 -33.87 10.22
CA ILE A 19 -14.29 -32.41 10.11
C ILE A 19 -13.05 -31.71 10.66
N LEU A 20 -12.58 -32.10 11.86
CA LEU A 20 -11.39 -31.53 12.48
C LEU A 20 -10.12 -31.82 11.65
N GLY A 21 -9.98 -33.05 11.14
CA GLY A 21 -8.86 -33.45 10.29
C GLY A 21 -8.82 -32.66 8.98
N THR A 22 -9.96 -32.51 8.31
CA THR A 22 -10.08 -31.68 7.10
C THR A 22 -9.79 -30.22 7.39
N TYR A 23 -10.33 -29.67 8.48
CA TYR A 23 -10.07 -28.29 8.89
C TYR A 23 -8.59 -28.03 9.18
N LEU A 24 -7.92 -28.96 9.86
CA LEU A 24 -6.48 -28.89 10.14
C LEU A 24 -5.67 -28.98 8.84
N LEU A 25 -6.01 -29.91 7.96
CA LEU A 25 -5.35 -30.07 6.66
C LEU A 25 -5.46 -28.79 5.81
N VAL A 26 -6.67 -28.22 5.70
CA VAL A 26 -6.90 -26.95 5.00
C VAL A 26 -6.11 -25.82 5.65
N SER A 27 -6.06 -25.76 6.98
CA SER A 27 -5.26 -24.77 7.73
C SER A 27 -3.77 -24.86 7.43
N ILE A 28 -3.23 -26.08 7.38
CA ILE A 28 -1.84 -26.36 7.01
C ILE A 28 -1.58 -25.92 5.56
N LEU A 29 -2.44 -26.34 4.62
CA LEU A 29 -2.30 -25.97 3.20
C LEU A 29 -2.32 -24.45 3.01
N VAL A 30 -3.28 -23.76 3.63
CA VAL A 30 -3.35 -22.30 3.59
C VAL A 30 -2.08 -21.70 4.18
N TYR A 31 -1.56 -22.18 5.32
CA TYR A 31 -0.33 -21.69 5.93
C TYR A 31 0.90 -21.83 5.04
N PHE A 32 1.07 -22.95 4.34
CA PHE A 32 2.21 -23.17 3.46
C PHE A 32 2.05 -22.47 2.10
N LEU A 33 0.83 -22.33 1.58
CA LEU A 33 0.56 -21.74 0.27
C LEU A 33 0.32 -20.22 0.29
N GLN A 34 0.39 -19.55 1.44
CA GLN A 34 0.10 -18.10 1.54
C GLN A 34 0.93 -17.24 0.60
N ASP A 35 2.19 -17.58 0.35
CA ASP A 35 3.04 -16.79 -0.54
C ASP A 35 2.45 -16.76 -1.96
N MET A 36 1.96 -17.90 -2.47
CA MET A 36 1.31 -17.99 -3.78
C MET A 36 -0.09 -17.36 -3.82
N ILE A 37 -0.79 -17.36 -2.69
CA ILE A 37 -2.14 -16.78 -2.57
C ILE A 37 -2.04 -15.24 -2.51
N LEU A 38 -1.15 -14.73 -1.68
CA LEU A 38 -0.99 -13.30 -1.41
C LEU A 38 -0.14 -12.60 -2.47
N PHE A 39 0.84 -13.27 -3.06
CA PHE A 39 1.72 -12.68 -4.06
C PHE A 39 1.55 -13.39 -5.40
N ARG A 40 1.49 -12.59 -6.47
CA ARG A 40 1.44 -13.05 -7.87
C ARG A 40 2.71 -12.56 -8.59
N PRO A 41 3.88 -13.14 -8.27
CA PRO A 41 5.15 -12.70 -8.84
C PRO A 41 5.20 -12.93 -10.35
N GLU A 42 5.69 -11.93 -11.06
CA GLU A 42 6.20 -12.07 -12.43
C GLU A 42 7.71 -12.07 -12.32
N LYS A 43 8.37 -13.17 -12.70
CA LYS A 43 9.83 -13.26 -12.75
C LYS A 43 10.31 -12.83 -14.13
N LEU A 44 11.40 -12.09 -14.17
CA LEU A 44 12.07 -11.66 -15.39
C LEU A 44 13.45 -12.29 -15.45
N SER A 45 13.94 -12.57 -16.66
CA SER A 45 15.33 -12.97 -16.86
C SER A 45 16.27 -11.81 -16.52
N LYS A 46 17.54 -12.11 -16.21
CA LYS A 46 18.53 -11.07 -15.91
C LYS A 46 18.78 -10.17 -17.12
N GLU A 47 18.66 -10.76 -18.31
CA GLU A 47 18.88 -10.15 -19.62
C GLU A 47 17.69 -9.34 -20.11
N PHE A 48 16.54 -9.42 -19.43
CA PHE A 48 15.34 -8.67 -19.81
C PHE A 48 15.62 -7.17 -19.90
N GLN A 49 15.31 -6.56 -21.04
CA GLN A 49 15.46 -5.12 -21.24
C GLN A 49 14.11 -4.44 -20.97
N PHE A 50 14.13 -3.48 -20.06
CA PHE A 50 12.97 -2.61 -19.84
C PHE A 50 12.86 -1.60 -20.97
N ASP A 51 11.63 -1.30 -21.37
CA ASP A 51 11.34 -0.30 -22.38
C ASP A 51 10.12 0.52 -21.95
N TYR A 52 10.30 1.84 -21.89
CA TYR A 52 9.28 2.80 -21.53
C TYR A 52 9.46 4.05 -22.41
N GLU A 53 8.72 4.11 -23.51
CA GLU A 53 8.84 5.16 -24.53
C GLU A 53 8.79 6.59 -23.97
N ASN A 54 7.94 6.83 -22.96
CA ASN A 54 7.66 8.17 -22.43
C ASN A 54 8.37 8.47 -21.09
N LEU A 55 9.33 7.65 -20.68
CA LEU A 55 10.01 7.81 -19.40
C LEU A 55 11.52 7.63 -19.55
N LYS A 56 12.30 8.58 -19.03
CA LYS A 56 13.73 8.38 -18.80
C LYS A 56 13.89 7.56 -17.53
N PHE A 57 14.63 6.46 -17.57
CA PHE A 57 14.84 5.62 -16.39
C PHE A 57 16.26 5.07 -16.28
N GLN A 58 16.59 4.58 -15.09
CA GLN A 58 17.83 3.86 -14.81
C GLN A 58 17.51 2.66 -13.94
N GLU A 59 17.94 1.48 -14.38
CA GLU A 59 17.86 0.23 -13.61
C GLU A 59 19.01 0.15 -12.59
N TYR A 60 18.74 -0.45 -11.44
CA TYR A 60 19.73 -0.75 -10.41
C TYR A 60 19.51 -2.14 -9.84
N LEU A 61 20.61 -2.75 -9.42
CA LEU A 61 20.63 -3.94 -8.59
C LEU A 61 21.16 -3.54 -7.21
N ILE A 62 20.43 -3.92 -6.16
CA ILE A 62 20.74 -3.55 -4.78
C ILE A 62 20.96 -4.85 -4.00
N ASP A 63 22.21 -5.12 -3.64
CA ASP A 63 22.54 -6.25 -2.78
C ASP A 63 22.09 -5.94 -1.34
N VAL A 64 21.22 -6.80 -0.81
CA VAL A 64 20.65 -6.62 0.54
C VAL A 64 21.22 -7.61 1.53
N LYS A 65 21.65 -8.79 1.06
CA LYS A 65 22.34 -9.85 1.81
C LYS A 65 23.18 -10.68 0.84
N PRO A 66 24.15 -11.48 1.33
CA PRO A 66 24.87 -12.43 0.47
C PRO A 66 23.91 -13.29 -0.36
N GLY A 67 24.03 -13.24 -1.68
CA GLY A 67 23.18 -13.97 -2.63
C GLY A 67 21.75 -13.43 -2.83
N VAL A 68 21.39 -12.33 -2.18
CA VAL A 68 20.06 -11.70 -2.31
C VAL A 68 20.19 -10.27 -2.83
N THR A 69 19.61 -10.04 -4.00
CA THR A 69 19.65 -8.77 -4.71
C THR A 69 18.25 -8.34 -5.08
N LEU A 70 17.98 -7.04 -4.98
CA LEU A 70 16.72 -6.44 -5.41
C LEU A 70 16.92 -5.67 -6.71
N SER A 71 16.05 -5.91 -7.67
CA SER A 71 15.90 -5.08 -8.86
C SER A 71 15.11 -3.83 -8.52
N GLY A 72 15.70 -2.68 -8.82
CA GLY A 72 15.10 -1.37 -8.64
C GLY A 72 15.18 -0.54 -9.92
N MET A 73 14.34 0.47 -10.00
CA MET A 73 14.32 1.41 -11.11
C MET A 73 14.08 2.82 -10.60
N ARG A 74 14.86 3.78 -11.11
CA ARG A 74 14.62 5.21 -10.94
C ARG A 74 14.12 5.77 -12.25
N PHE A 75 12.88 6.24 -12.27
CA PHE A 75 12.34 7.08 -13.33
C PHE A 75 12.72 8.53 -13.03
N LYS A 76 13.29 9.21 -14.01
CA LYS A 76 13.90 10.53 -13.85
C LYS A 76 12.97 11.63 -14.34
N ALA A 77 12.71 12.61 -13.50
CA ALA A 77 12.20 13.91 -13.90
C ALA A 77 13.31 14.78 -14.49
N GLU A 78 12.95 15.82 -15.24
CA GLU A 78 13.92 16.73 -15.84
C GLU A 78 14.64 17.58 -14.79
N ASN A 79 13.87 18.14 -13.84
CA ASN A 79 14.36 18.99 -12.76
C ASN A 79 13.79 18.51 -11.42
N PRO A 80 14.27 17.39 -10.87
CA PRO A 80 13.63 16.76 -9.72
C PRO A 80 13.68 17.63 -8.46
N ILE A 81 12.52 17.91 -7.88
CA ILE A 81 12.36 18.61 -6.60
C ILE A 81 12.25 17.66 -5.40
N GLY A 82 12.22 16.36 -5.67
CA GLY A 82 12.13 15.31 -4.66
C GLY A 82 12.03 13.92 -5.28
N VAL A 83 11.79 12.92 -4.42
CA VAL A 83 11.67 11.52 -4.82
C VAL A 83 10.37 10.93 -4.28
N VAL A 84 9.61 10.26 -5.13
CA VAL A 84 8.55 9.35 -4.73
C VAL A 84 9.13 7.93 -4.64
N PHE A 85 9.20 7.38 -3.44
CA PHE A 85 9.46 5.95 -3.27
C PHE A 85 8.15 5.18 -3.36
N TYR A 86 7.92 4.59 -4.55
CA TYR A 86 6.68 3.93 -4.92
C TYR A 86 6.75 2.44 -4.57
N LEU A 87 5.93 2.04 -3.59
CA LEU A 87 5.74 0.66 -3.15
C LEU A 87 4.51 0.05 -3.83
N LYS A 88 4.79 -0.84 -4.77
CA LYS A 88 3.79 -1.48 -5.62
C LYS A 88 2.92 -2.51 -4.90
N GLY A 89 1.88 -2.97 -5.59
CA GLY A 89 1.02 -4.05 -5.15
C GLY A 89 1.68 -5.43 -5.17
N ASN A 90 0.86 -6.44 -4.96
CA ASN A 90 1.24 -7.84 -4.79
C ASN A 90 1.39 -8.64 -6.09
N SER A 91 1.10 -8.05 -7.25
CA SER A 91 1.21 -8.69 -8.56
C SER A 91 2.26 -8.02 -9.43
N ARG A 92 2.72 -8.69 -10.50
CA ARG A 92 3.58 -8.14 -11.57
C ARG A 92 4.92 -7.55 -11.09
N SER A 93 5.87 -7.50 -12.00
CA SER A 93 7.18 -6.88 -11.78
C SER A 93 7.14 -5.37 -12.06
N ILE A 94 8.25 -4.67 -11.84
CA ILE A 94 8.40 -3.26 -12.27
C ILE A 94 7.99 -3.08 -13.73
N LYS A 95 8.20 -4.06 -14.62
CA LYS A 95 7.76 -4.03 -16.03
C LYS A 95 6.31 -3.56 -16.19
N GLY A 96 5.40 -4.08 -15.36
CA GLY A 96 3.98 -3.74 -15.42
C GLY A 96 3.60 -2.47 -14.65
N TRP A 97 4.41 -2.08 -13.66
CA TRP A 97 4.13 -0.97 -12.74
C TRP A 97 4.83 0.33 -13.13
N GLY A 98 5.96 0.26 -13.84
CA GLY A 98 6.81 1.40 -14.16
C GLY A 98 6.10 2.50 -14.93
N LYS A 99 5.12 2.13 -15.76
CA LYS A 99 4.26 3.09 -16.48
C LYS A 99 3.52 4.08 -15.56
N PHE A 100 3.24 3.73 -14.31
CA PHE A 100 2.58 4.63 -13.35
C PHE A 100 3.53 5.68 -12.78
N ALA A 101 4.84 5.61 -13.05
CA ALA A 101 5.77 6.65 -12.65
C ALA A 101 5.48 8.01 -13.31
N ILE A 102 4.86 8.00 -14.49
CA ILE A 102 4.50 9.23 -15.23
C ILE A 102 3.61 10.18 -14.41
N ASP A 103 2.77 9.63 -13.52
CA ASP A 103 1.86 10.40 -12.68
C ASP A 103 2.58 11.28 -11.65
N PHE A 104 3.85 11.01 -11.38
CA PHE A 104 4.68 11.77 -10.45
C PHE A 104 5.81 12.52 -11.15
N VAL A 105 6.40 11.92 -12.20
CA VAL A 105 7.44 12.55 -13.03
C VAL A 105 6.94 13.88 -13.60
N ARG A 106 5.66 13.95 -14.01
CA ARG A 106 5.03 15.19 -14.49
C ARG A 106 4.96 16.33 -13.47
N TYR A 107 5.15 16.03 -12.18
CA TYR A 107 5.23 17.00 -11.09
C TYR A 107 6.68 17.27 -10.64
N ASN A 108 7.66 16.92 -11.48
CA ASN A 108 9.09 17.04 -11.19
C ASN A 108 9.55 16.20 -9.98
N TYR A 109 8.98 15.00 -9.79
CA TYR A 109 9.52 14.03 -8.84
C TYR A 109 10.18 12.88 -9.58
N ASP A 110 11.38 12.52 -9.14
CA ASP A 110 11.91 11.20 -9.49
C ASP A 110 11.08 10.12 -8.83
N VAL A 111 10.94 8.97 -9.48
CA VAL A 111 10.20 7.83 -8.90
C VAL A 111 11.13 6.65 -8.77
N ILE A 112 11.28 6.14 -7.54
CA ILE A 112 12.02 4.92 -7.27
C ILE A 112 11.00 3.81 -7.01
N MET A 113 11.13 2.71 -7.76
CA MET A 113 10.37 1.48 -7.55
C MET A 113 11.35 0.33 -7.31
N ILE A 114 10.95 -0.63 -6.47
CA ILE A 114 11.67 -1.89 -6.32
C ILE A 114 10.74 -3.09 -6.56
N ASP A 115 11.30 -4.16 -7.11
CA ASP A 115 10.71 -5.48 -7.05
C ASP A 115 11.16 -6.14 -5.76
N TYR A 116 10.22 -6.52 -4.88
CA TYR A 116 10.63 -7.28 -3.70
C TYR A 116 11.08 -8.70 -4.10
N ARG A 117 11.83 -9.40 -3.24
CA ARG A 117 12.44 -10.74 -3.48
C ARG A 117 11.61 -11.77 -4.27
N GLY A 118 12.05 -12.22 -5.44
CA GLY A 118 11.30 -13.19 -6.25
C GLY A 118 10.27 -12.57 -7.20
N PHE A 119 10.24 -11.24 -7.32
CA PHE A 119 9.61 -10.51 -8.43
C PHE A 119 10.67 -9.94 -9.34
N GLY A 120 10.33 -9.71 -10.61
CA GLY A 120 11.23 -9.13 -11.59
C GLY A 120 12.53 -9.91 -11.64
N LYS A 121 13.64 -9.17 -11.56
CA LYS A 121 15.00 -9.73 -11.47
C LYS A 121 15.48 -9.92 -10.02
N SER A 122 14.66 -9.61 -9.02
CA SER A 122 15.02 -9.76 -7.60
C SER A 122 15.11 -11.22 -7.18
N THR A 123 16.12 -11.56 -6.39
CA THR A 123 16.35 -12.92 -5.89
C THR A 123 15.88 -13.09 -4.45
N GLY A 124 16.03 -14.30 -3.90
CA GLY A 124 15.75 -14.61 -2.50
C GLY A 124 14.30 -14.97 -2.18
N ILE A 125 14.09 -15.40 -0.93
CA ILE A 125 12.79 -15.82 -0.38
C ILE A 125 12.17 -14.67 0.43
N ARG A 126 10.85 -14.53 0.32
CA ARG A 126 10.07 -13.46 0.94
C ARG A 126 9.67 -13.83 2.36
N SER A 127 9.77 -12.87 3.26
CA SER A 127 9.02 -12.85 4.51
C SER A 127 8.65 -11.41 4.83
N GLN A 128 7.67 -11.18 5.71
CA GLN A 128 7.31 -9.81 6.08
C GLN A 128 8.51 -9.06 6.66
N GLU A 129 9.32 -9.73 7.48
CA GLU A 129 10.48 -9.10 8.12
C GLU A 129 11.58 -8.77 7.11
N GLU A 130 11.83 -9.67 6.17
CA GLU A 130 12.82 -9.44 5.12
C GLU A 130 12.39 -8.29 4.20
N ILE A 131 11.12 -8.24 3.78
CA ILE A 131 10.60 -7.12 2.97
C ILE A 131 10.74 -5.79 3.73
N LYS A 132 10.45 -5.76 5.03
CA LYS A 132 10.63 -4.54 5.84
C LYS A 132 12.09 -4.08 5.88
N LYS A 133 13.03 -5.01 6.10
CA LYS A 133 14.47 -4.71 6.15
C LYS A 133 14.98 -4.22 4.80
N ASP A 134 14.60 -4.90 3.73
CA ASP A 134 14.91 -4.54 2.35
C ASP A 134 14.44 -3.12 2.03
N LEU A 135 13.19 -2.80 2.39
CA LEU A 135 12.61 -1.48 2.15
C LEU A 135 13.25 -0.37 2.97
N GLN A 136 13.60 -0.64 4.24
CA GLN A 136 14.31 0.33 5.06
C GLN A 136 15.71 0.60 4.49
N LEU A 137 16.43 -0.43 4.06
CA LEU A 137 17.74 -0.28 3.42
C LEU A 137 17.67 0.58 2.15
N VAL A 138 16.66 0.38 1.31
CA VAL A 138 16.46 1.22 0.12
C VAL A 138 16.12 2.66 0.53
N TYR A 139 15.27 2.86 1.53
CA TYR A 139 14.96 4.19 2.05
C TYR A 139 16.20 4.91 2.60
N ASP A 140 17.07 4.21 3.33
CA ASP A 140 18.33 4.76 3.85
C ASP A 140 19.27 5.16 2.70
N LYS A 141 19.36 4.37 1.63
CA LYS A 141 20.10 4.73 0.41
C LYS A 141 19.55 5.95 -0.31
N ILE A 142 18.23 6.17 -0.27
CA ILE A 142 17.62 7.40 -0.82
C ILE A 142 18.05 8.59 0.04
N LYS A 143 18.05 8.44 1.37
CA LYS A 143 18.44 9.49 2.33
C LYS A 143 19.89 9.95 2.20
N GLU A 144 20.79 9.11 1.70
CA GLU A 144 22.17 9.50 1.39
C GLU A 144 22.24 10.63 0.35
N LYS A 145 21.21 10.80 -0.48
CA LYS A 145 21.18 11.75 -1.60
C LYS A 145 20.06 12.79 -1.53
N VAL A 146 19.01 12.52 -0.75
CA VAL A 146 17.80 13.33 -0.69
C VAL A 146 17.38 13.51 0.76
N GLU A 147 17.24 14.77 1.20
CA GLU A 147 16.71 15.04 2.54
C GLU A 147 15.29 14.47 2.69
N GLU A 148 14.94 13.93 3.86
CA GLU A 148 13.67 13.24 4.07
C GLU A 148 12.43 14.10 3.75
N LYS A 149 12.50 15.41 3.98
CA LYS A 149 11.42 16.35 3.67
C LYS A 149 11.05 16.39 2.17
N TYR A 150 11.94 15.93 1.29
CA TYR A 150 11.72 15.81 -0.15
C TYR A 150 11.43 14.37 -0.61
N ILE A 151 11.31 13.42 0.33
CA ILE A 151 10.91 12.05 0.05
C ILE A 151 9.41 11.91 0.29
N VAL A 152 8.71 11.37 -0.70
CA VAL A 152 7.30 10.98 -0.62
C VAL A 152 7.23 9.46 -0.62
N LEU A 153 6.58 8.89 0.39
CA LEU A 153 6.27 7.46 0.38
C LEU A 153 4.92 7.26 -0.29
N TYR A 154 4.88 6.53 -1.40
CA TYR A 154 3.63 6.16 -2.07
C TYR A 154 3.44 4.66 -1.97
N GLY A 155 2.32 4.19 -1.41
CA GLY A 155 2.04 2.76 -1.31
C GLY A 155 0.68 2.40 -1.87
N ARG A 156 0.65 1.50 -2.86
CA ARG A 156 -0.61 1.05 -3.49
C ARG A 156 -0.98 -0.37 -3.08
N SER A 157 -2.24 -0.57 -2.69
CA SER A 157 -2.78 -1.86 -2.26
C SER A 157 -1.86 -2.47 -1.19
N MET A 158 -1.30 -3.67 -1.40
CA MET A 158 -0.32 -4.31 -0.50
C MET A 158 0.81 -3.37 -0.05
N GLY A 159 1.35 -2.56 -0.96
CA GLY A 159 2.44 -1.62 -0.70
C GLY A 159 2.09 -0.53 0.32
N SER A 160 0.81 -0.23 0.51
CA SER A 160 0.33 0.79 1.45
C SER A 160 0.68 0.47 2.92
N GLY A 161 0.62 -0.81 3.30
CA GLY A 161 1.03 -1.25 4.63
C GLY A 161 2.53 -1.07 4.86
N PHE A 162 3.37 -1.40 3.89
CA PHE A 162 4.82 -1.21 3.99
C PHE A 162 5.22 0.26 3.93
N ALA A 163 4.55 1.09 3.12
CA ALA A 163 4.76 2.53 3.08
C ALA A 163 4.44 3.17 4.43
N THR A 164 3.33 2.75 5.04
CA THR A 164 2.96 3.16 6.40
C THR A 164 4.00 2.70 7.42
N LYS A 165 4.57 1.48 7.29
CA LYS A 165 5.64 1.02 8.19
C LYS A 165 6.89 1.89 8.08
N LEU A 166 7.33 2.21 6.87
CA LEU A 166 8.47 3.10 6.65
C LEU A 166 8.19 4.50 7.23
N ALA A 167 7.04 5.09 6.92
CA ALA A 167 6.63 6.40 7.44
C ALA A 167 6.53 6.42 8.98
N SER A 168 6.18 5.30 9.60
CA SER A 168 6.10 5.19 11.07
C SER A 168 7.46 5.17 11.77
N ALA A 169 8.53 4.88 11.03
CA ALA A 169 9.89 4.74 11.55
C ALA A 169 10.83 5.85 11.05
N ASN A 170 10.35 6.73 10.17
CA ASN A 170 11.13 7.76 9.49
C ASN A 170 10.31 9.07 9.41
N ASN A 171 10.84 10.12 8.78
CA ASN A 171 10.17 11.42 8.68
C ASN A 171 10.10 11.95 7.23
N PRO A 172 9.51 11.18 6.28
CA PRO A 172 9.36 11.64 4.90
C PRO A 172 8.47 12.88 4.82
N GLY A 173 8.57 13.67 3.76
CA GLY A 173 7.76 14.86 3.53
C GLY A 173 6.25 14.60 3.55
N MET A 174 5.81 13.45 3.02
CA MET A 174 4.42 12.99 3.13
C MET A 174 4.28 11.48 2.85
N LEU A 175 3.15 10.91 3.26
CA LEU A 175 2.74 9.54 2.98
C LEU A 175 1.46 9.54 2.14
N ILE A 176 1.49 8.89 0.98
CA ILE A 176 0.32 8.70 0.11
C ILE A 176 -0.04 7.21 0.07
N LEU A 177 -1.27 6.88 0.46
CA LEU A 177 -1.81 5.53 0.48
C LEU A 177 -2.92 5.38 -0.55
N ASP A 178 -2.68 4.57 -1.58
CA ASP A 178 -3.65 4.26 -2.64
C ASP A 178 -4.31 2.91 -2.37
N ALA A 179 -5.64 2.91 -2.23
CA ALA A 179 -6.48 1.78 -1.88
C ALA A 179 -5.95 0.96 -0.68
N PRO A 180 -5.70 1.57 0.51
CA PRO A 180 -5.11 0.85 1.63
C PRO A 180 -6.11 -0.04 2.36
N TYR A 181 -5.60 -1.17 2.85
CA TYR A 181 -6.29 -2.06 3.78
C TYR A 181 -5.97 -1.71 5.23
N TYR A 182 -6.92 -2.01 6.12
CA TYR A 182 -6.76 -1.77 7.56
C TYR A 182 -5.67 -2.68 8.19
N SER A 183 -5.73 -3.97 7.88
CA SER A 183 -4.67 -4.97 8.09
C SER A 183 -4.86 -6.11 7.09
N MET A 184 -3.78 -6.82 6.76
CA MET A 184 -3.90 -7.92 5.81
C MET A 184 -4.74 -9.04 6.41
N SER A 185 -4.58 -9.35 7.71
CA SER A 185 -5.43 -10.32 8.42
C SER A 185 -6.92 -10.01 8.36
N LYS A 186 -7.30 -8.72 8.42
CA LYS A 186 -8.72 -8.33 8.33
C LYS A 186 -9.26 -8.46 6.91
N THR A 187 -8.41 -8.18 5.92
CA THR A 187 -8.76 -8.30 4.50
C THR A 187 -8.91 -9.77 4.11
N THR A 188 -7.95 -10.62 4.48
CA THR A 188 -8.03 -12.07 4.19
C THR A 188 -9.13 -12.75 4.97
N GLY A 189 -9.38 -12.37 6.23
CA GLY A 189 -10.50 -12.88 7.02
C GLY A 189 -11.88 -12.59 6.42
N ARG A 190 -12.02 -11.56 5.56
CA ARG A 190 -13.26 -11.33 4.80
C ARG A 190 -13.51 -12.43 3.76
N TYR A 191 -12.44 -12.93 3.14
CA TYR A 191 -12.53 -13.97 2.11
C TYR A 191 -12.53 -15.38 2.71
N MET A 192 -11.97 -15.54 3.92
CA MET A 192 -11.84 -16.82 4.62
C MET A 192 -12.33 -16.69 6.07
N PRO A 193 -13.63 -16.40 6.29
CA PRO A 193 -14.17 -16.05 7.61
C PRO A 193 -14.14 -17.20 8.62
N PHE A 194 -14.13 -18.45 8.14
CA PHE A 194 -14.04 -19.65 8.97
C PHE A 194 -12.61 -19.96 9.43
N MET A 195 -11.59 -19.23 8.96
CA MET A 195 -10.19 -19.47 9.32
C MET A 195 -9.64 -18.38 10.24
N PRO A 196 -8.83 -18.74 11.27
CA PRO A 196 -8.23 -17.80 12.21
C PRO A 196 -7.03 -17.09 11.55
N MET A 197 -7.31 -16.26 10.54
CA MET A 197 -6.28 -15.57 9.76
C MET A 197 -5.38 -14.65 10.60
N SER A 198 -5.81 -14.22 11.79
CA SER A 198 -4.94 -13.48 12.72
C SER A 198 -3.79 -14.32 13.27
N ILE A 199 -3.96 -15.64 13.37
CA ILE A 199 -2.96 -16.59 13.87
C ILE A 199 -2.16 -17.17 12.71
N LEU A 200 -2.85 -17.53 11.63
CA LEU A 200 -2.23 -18.25 10.51
C LEU A 200 -1.40 -17.35 9.59
N LEU A 201 -1.73 -16.06 9.46
CA LEU A 201 -1.15 -15.22 8.41
C LEU A 201 0.31 -14.85 8.70
N LYS A 202 1.22 -15.20 7.77
CA LYS A 202 2.65 -14.85 7.80
C LYS A 202 2.93 -13.38 7.53
N PHE A 203 1.97 -12.70 6.91
CA PHE A 203 2.05 -11.28 6.52
C PHE A 203 0.88 -10.49 7.15
N PRO A 204 0.79 -10.35 8.48
CA PRO A 204 -0.31 -9.64 9.13
C PRO A 204 -0.44 -8.17 8.69
N ILE A 205 0.68 -7.53 8.36
CA ILE A 205 0.82 -6.13 7.91
C ILE A 205 -0.24 -5.20 8.53
N PRO A 206 -0.13 -4.90 9.83
CA PRO A 206 -1.15 -4.15 10.55
C PRO A 206 -1.01 -2.64 10.30
N THR A 207 -1.43 -2.15 9.13
CA THR A 207 -1.40 -0.72 8.74
C THR A 207 -1.96 0.19 9.84
N TYR A 208 -3.08 -0.19 10.44
CA TYR A 208 -3.72 0.54 11.55
C TYR A 208 -2.86 0.72 12.81
N LYS A 209 -1.89 -0.17 13.05
CA LYS A 209 -0.95 -0.04 14.17
C LYS A 209 0.14 0.96 13.84
N TRP A 210 0.66 0.94 12.62
CA TRP A 210 1.80 1.77 12.23
C TRP A 210 1.41 3.21 11.93
N ILE A 211 0.22 3.44 11.36
CA ILE A 211 -0.24 4.79 10.99
C ILE A 211 -0.33 5.77 12.18
N LYS A 212 -0.48 5.23 13.40
CA LYS A 212 -0.48 5.99 14.66
C LYS A 212 0.81 6.76 14.92
N TYR A 213 1.92 6.27 14.38
CA TYR A 213 3.26 6.82 14.64
C TYR A 213 3.79 7.64 13.46
N VAL A 214 3.01 7.77 12.39
CA VAL A 214 3.38 8.61 11.24
C VAL A 214 3.26 10.08 11.64
N LYS A 215 4.32 10.84 11.41
CA LYS A 215 4.44 12.25 11.83
C LYS A 215 4.26 13.27 10.69
N CYS A 216 4.29 12.80 9.44
CA CYS A 216 4.11 13.64 8.27
C CYS A 216 2.65 13.65 7.78
N PRO A 217 2.26 14.57 6.89
CA PRO A 217 0.96 14.56 6.23
C PRO A 217 0.66 13.22 5.55
N ILE A 218 -0.58 12.75 5.71
CA ILE A 218 -1.07 11.48 5.19
C ILE A 218 -2.20 11.77 4.21
N HIS A 219 -2.08 11.26 2.98
CA HIS A 219 -3.10 11.34 1.95
C HIS A 219 -3.58 9.93 1.63
N ILE A 220 -4.86 9.65 1.83
CA ILE A 220 -5.47 8.37 1.47
C ILE A 220 -6.34 8.57 0.24
N ILE A 221 -6.05 7.88 -0.85
CA ILE A 221 -6.83 7.90 -2.09
C ILE A 221 -7.51 6.53 -2.22
N HIS A 222 -8.82 6.49 -2.41
CA HIS A 222 -9.53 5.20 -2.46
C HIS A 222 -10.82 5.30 -3.27
N GLY A 223 -11.03 4.31 -4.14
CA GLY A 223 -12.29 4.13 -4.88
C GLY A 223 -13.47 3.77 -3.99
N THR A 224 -14.62 4.40 -4.20
CA THR A 224 -15.84 4.10 -3.41
C THR A 224 -16.45 2.73 -3.75
N SER A 225 -16.11 2.17 -4.91
CA SER A 225 -16.62 0.90 -5.44
C SER A 225 -15.56 -0.20 -5.40
N ASP A 226 -14.54 -0.06 -4.55
CA ASP A 226 -13.52 -1.10 -4.36
C ASP A 226 -14.13 -2.34 -3.68
N THR A 227 -14.20 -3.44 -4.45
CA THR A 227 -14.73 -4.73 -4.01
C THR A 227 -13.67 -5.64 -3.40
N LEU A 228 -12.38 -5.34 -3.60
CA LEU A 228 -11.26 -6.10 -3.04
C LEU A 228 -10.94 -5.62 -1.63
N ILE A 229 -10.78 -4.30 -1.47
CA ILE A 229 -10.52 -3.66 -0.20
C ILE A 229 -11.63 -2.62 -0.01
N PRO A 230 -12.59 -2.86 0.90
CA PRO A 230 -13.71 -1.94 1.04
C PRO A 230 -13.24 -0.54 1.44
N PHE A 231 -13.82 0.50 0.83
CA PHE A 231 -13.58 1.91 1.14
C PHE A 231 -13.65 2.23 2.65
N SER A 232 -14.51 1.50 3.39
CA SER A 232 -14.59 1.59 4.87
C SER A 232 -13.27 1.34 5.60
N SER A 233 -12.31 0.64 4.99
CA SER A 233 -10.94 0.49 5.51
C SER A 233 -10.23 1.84 5.60
N SER A 234 -10.36 2.66 4.56
CA SER A 234 -9.77 4.01 4.52
C SER A 234 -10.49 4.99 5.44
N ILE A 235 -11.81 4.89 5.58
CA ILE A 235 -12.55 5.63 6.61
C ILE A 235 -12.04 5.30 8.01
N LYS A 236 -11.75 4.02 8.30
CA LYS A 236 -11.22 3.61 9.60
C LYS A 236 -9.79 4.11 9.80
N LEU A 237 -8.93 4.00 8.80
CA LEU A 237 -7.55 4.48 8.88
C LEU A 237 -7.46 6.00 9.05
N SER A 238 -8.30 6.77 8.32
CA SER A 238 -8.28 8.24 8.39
C SER A 238 -8.66 8.78 9.77
N LYS A 239 -9.41 8.01 10.56
CA LYS A 239 -9.78 8.38 11.93
C LYS A 239 -8.68 8.13 12.97
N ILE A 240 -7.65 7.32 12.65
CA ILE A 240 -6.62 6.94 13.63
C ILE A 240 -5.63 8.07 13.88
N ASN A 241 -5.22 8.77 12.81
CA ASN A 241 -4.30 9.91 12.86
C ASN A 241 -4.93 11.09 12.11
N SER A 242 -6.12 11.49 12.56
CA SER A 242 -7.03 12.38 11.81
C SER A 242 -6.48 13.79 11.62
N SER A 243 -5.64 14.29 12.53
CA SER A 243 -5.03 15.61 12.41
C SER A 243 -4.06 15.72 11.23
N LEU A 244 -3.45 14.61 10.83
CA LEU A 244 -2.49 14.55 9.72
C LEU A 244 -3.09 13.91 8.47
N THR A 245 -4.28 13.31 8.54
CA THR A 245 -4.83 12.50 7.45
C THR A 245 -5.94 13.20 6.69
N ARG A 246 -5.79 13.27 5.37
CA ARG A 246 -6.84 13.62 4.43
C ARG A 246 -7.25 12.42 3.58
N LEU A 247 -8.55 12.14 3.53
CA LEU A 247 -9.15 11.07 2.73
C LEU A 247 -9.77 11.66 1.46
N TYR A 248 -9.41 11.10 0.32
CA TYR A 248 -9.88 11.45 -1.01
C TYR A 248 -10.65 10.28 -1.63
N PRO A 249 -11.99 10.33 -1.67
CA PRO A 249 -12.79 9.35 -2.38
C PRO A 249 -12.71 9.56 -3.89
N VAL A 250 -12.45 8.49 -4.64
CA VAL A 250 -12.66 8.45 -6.10
C VAL A 250 -14.01 7.80 -6.34
N ILE A 251 -15.00 8.60 -6.72
CA ILE A 251 -16.37 8.13 -6.90
C ILE A 251 -16.42 7.09 -8.02
N SER A 252 -17.07 5.96 -7.77
CA SER A 252 -17.17 4.80 -8.67
C SER A 252 -15.85 4.09 -8.98
N GLY A 253 -14.72 4.56 -8.44
CA GLY A 253 -13.42 3.91 -8.57
C GLY A 253 -13.41 2.53 -7.89
N GLY A 254 -12.77 1.56 -8.53
CA GLY A 254 -12.47 0.24 -7.97
C GLY A 254 -10.99 0.07 -7.63
N HIS A 255 -10.58 -1.13 -7.23
CA HIS A 255 -9.23 -1.38 -6.73
C HIS A 255 -8.10 -1.11 -7.73
N ASN A 256 -8.33 -1.50 -8.99
CA ASN A 256 -7.27 -1.59 -9.99
C ASN A 256 -7.32 -0.47 -11.04
N ASN A 257 -8.37 0.36 -11.03
CA ASN A 257 -8.67 1.29 -12.12
C ASN A 257 -8.68 2.77 -11.70
N LEU A 258 -8.23 3.14 -10.49
CA LEU A 258 -8.27 4.55 -10.06
C LEU A 258 -7.57 5.50 -11.05
N HIS A 259 -6.45 5.07 -11.63
CA HIS A 259 -5.72 5.81 -12.67
C HIS A 259 -6.54 6.14 -13.93
N ASN A 260 -7.68 5.48 -14.16
CA ASN A 260 -8.56 5.77 -15.29
C ASN A 260 -9.56 6.91 -15.00
N PHE A 261 -9.60 7.43 -13.78
CA PHE A 261 -10.52 8.48 -13.37
C PHE A 261 -9.82 9.84 -13.37
N GLU A 262 -10.42 10.84 -13.99
CA GLU A 262 -9.91 12.23 -13.97
C GLU A 262 -9.74 12.73 -12.53
N SER A 263 -10.71 12.46 -11.65
CA SER A 263 -10.64 12.86 -10.24
C SER A 263 -9.39 12.32 -9.52
N TYR A 264 -8.88 11.14 -9.90
CA TYR A 264 -7.63 10.62 -9.33
C TYR A 264 -6.44 11.53 -9.69
N HIS A 265 -6.37 11.98 -10.94
CA HIS A 265 -5.33 12.88 -11.43
C HIS A 265 -5.46 14.29 -10.84
N GLU A 266 -6.68 14.78 -10.65
CA GLU A 266 -6.96 16.03 -9.93
C GLU A 266 -6.51 15.95 -8.47
N ILE A 267 -6.77 14.84 -7.78
CA ILE A 267 -6.32 14.61 -6.41
C ILE A 267 -4.78 14.62 -6.34
N LEU A 268 -4.10 13.92 -7.27
CA LEU A 268 -2.63 13.97 -7.33
C LEU A 268 -2.13 15.40 -7.58
N SER A 269 -2.77 16.15 -8.49
CA SER A 269 -2.44 17.57 -8.68
C SER A 269 -2.61 18.33 -7.38
N GLN A 270 -3.76 18.20 -6.71
CA GLN A 270 -4.01 18.83 -5.42
C GLN A 270 -3.01 18.42 -4.33
N ILE A 271 -2.37 17.26 -4.40
CA ILE A 271 -1.35 16.87 -3.40
C ILE A 271 0.01 17.47 -3.75
N PHE A 272 0.42 17.39 -5.02
CA PHE A 272 1.76 17.79 -5.46
C PHE A 272 1.91 19.26 -5.86
N THR A 273 0.81 19.94 -6.19
CA THR A 273 0.83 21.32 -6.69
C THR A 273 0.24 22.34 -5.73
N ILE A 274 0.09 22.03 -4.44
CA ILE A 274 -0.38 23.03 -3.46
C ILE A 274 0.61 24.18 -3.39
N LYS A 275 0.39 25.20 -4.22
CA LYS A 275 0.70 26.57 -3.85
C LYS A 275 -0.21 26.88 -2.67
N LYS A 276 0.37 27.28 -1.54
CA LYS A 276 -0.40 27.94 -0.47
C LYS A 276 -1.14 29.08 -1.15
N LEU A 277 -2.44 28.93 -1.39
CA LEU A 277 -3.28 30.08 -1.70
C LEU A 277 -3.23 30.94 -0.44
N GLU A 278 -2.64 32.13 -0.55
CA GLU A 278 -2.74 33.11 0.53
C GLU A 278 -4.21 33.43 0.72
N PHE A 279 -4.72 33.02 1.88
CA PHE A 279 -6.11 33.22 2.22
C PHE A 279 -6.32 34.67 2.65
N ASP A 280 -6.88 35.46 1.74
CA ASP A 280 -7.30 36.84 2.02
C ASP A 280 -8.57 36.82 2.86
N LYS A 281 -8.40 37.02 4.18
CA LYS A 281 -9.49 37.08 5.15
C LYS A 281 -10.50 38.19 4.81
N GLU A 282 -10.02 39.33 4.32
CA GLU A 282 -10.84 40.53 4.07
C GLU A 282 -11.74 40.36 2.85
N LYS A 283 -11.32 39.56 1.87
CA LYS A 283 -12.14 39.20 0.69
C LYS A 283 -12.94 37.91 0.85
N SER A 284 -12.99 37.36 2.06
CA SER A 284 -13.72 36.13 2.35
C SER A 284 -14.96 36.39 3.20
N SER A 285 -15.82 35.39 3.32
CA SER A 285 -17.00 35.49 4.18
C SER A 285 -16.68 35.66 5.66
N LEU A 286 -15.42 35.46 6.10
CA LEU A 286 -14.98 35.82 7.45
C LEU A 286 -15.03 37.34 7.71
N ALA A 287 -14.96 38.17 6.66
CA ALA A 287 -15.15 39.61 6.80
C ALA A 287 -16.61 39.97 7.12
N PHE A 288 -17.57 39.10 6.82
CA PHE A 288 -18.99 39.31 7.14
C PHE A 288 -19.31 38.86 8.58
N ILE A 289 -18.76 39.57 9.57
CA ILE A 289 -19.21 39.44 10.96
C ILE A 289 -20.59 40.10 11.08
N ARG A 290 -21.62 39.35 11.48
CA ARG A 290 -22.94 39.91 11.79
C ARG A 290 -22.79 41.01 12.85
N LYS A 291 -23.27 42.23 12.54
CA LYS A 291 -23.41 43.36 13.48
C LYS A 291 -24.36 42.97 14.61
N GLY A 292 -23.86 42.25 15.61
CA GLY A 292 -24.66 41.80 16.78
C GLY A 292 -23.80 41.33 17.96
N GLU A 293 -22.59 40.83 17.72
CA GLU A 293 -21.75 40.24 18.79
C GLU A 293 -20.59 41.12 19.27
N ARG A 294 -20.44 42.35 18.75
CA ARG A 294 -19.35 43.26 19.17
C ARG A 294 -19.54 43.89 20.55
N LYS A 295 -20.54 43.46 21.34
CA LYS A 295 -20.87 44.03 22.67
C LYS A 295 -20.53 43.12 23.87
N ARG A 296 -19.78 42.04 23.68
CA ARG A 296 -19.25 41.24 24.80
C ARG A 296 -17.81 40.77 24.54
N ARG A 297 -16.86 41.68 24.73
CA ARG A 297 -15.50 41.43 25.23
C ARG A 297 -14.78 42.75 25.41
#